data_AF-A0A923WK34-F1
#
_entry.id   AF-A0A923WK34-F1
#
_cell.length_a   1.000
_cell.length_b   1.000
_cell.length_c   1.000
_cell.angle_alpha   90.00
_cell.angle_beta   90.00
_cell.angle_gamma   90.00
#
_symmetry.space_group_name_H-M   'P 1'
#
loop_
_entity.id
_entity.type
_entity.pdbx_description
1 polymer ?
#
loop_
_entity_poly.entity_id
_entity_poly.type
_entity_poly.pdbx_seq_one_letter_code
_entity_poly.pdbx_strand_id
1 'polypeptide(L)'
;MWAQYSLLKNEASPNDAIDKNDWQLLFLQRFIKEIRDKLYSFEYDKLTTYKKEAQIVSYASEVLVDEDSMYWLAQNIDILSNTNSADYEKIVIQNRLFRPSEMLTHTTFECTDILENKFVHGFIDELIAFLTIQKEDWEGFSIADESKSFQEILYFYSQKRKHRLFNEYLEGLQSVKSYLSDFIPVTETALDYIPTHRIVSKDHYQFVYERFVEWFSYDRV
;
A
#
# COMPACT_ATOMS: atom_id res chain seq x y z
N MET A 1 -24.63 -33.71 7.04
CA MET A 1 -25.46 -32.59 7.55
C MET A 1 -24.70 -31.73 8.56
N TRP A 2 -24.45 -32.16 9.81
CA TRP A 2 -23.64 -31.36 10.77
C TRP A 2 -22.24 -30.99 10.28
N ALA A 3 -21.55 -31.89 9.56
CA ALA A 3 -20.22 -31.62 9.00
C ALA A 3 -20.21 -30.59 7.85
N GLN A 4 -21.34 -30.33 7.18
CA GLN A 4 -21.43 -29.33 6.10
C GLN A 4 -21.64 -27.91 6.64
N TYR A 5 -22.22 -27.77 7.83
CA TYR A 5 -22.52 -26.46 8.46
C TYR A 5 -21.60 -26.15 9.65
N SER A 6 -20.66 -27.04 9.95
CA SER A 6 -19.70 -26.88 11.04
C SER A 6 -18.45 -26.15 10.54
N LEU A 7 -18.26 -24.93 11.04
CA LEU A 7 -17.00 -24.16 10.91
C LEU A 7 -15.79 -24.83 11.59
N LEU A 8 -15.98 -25.98 12.28
CA LEU A 8 -14.89 -26.79 12.84
C LEU A 8 -14.26 -27.73 11.79
N LYS A 9 -14.66 -27.65 10.52
CA LYS A 9 -13.83 -28.16 9.42
C LYS A 9 -12.54 -27.32 9.40
N ASN A 10 -11.56 -27.73 10.21
CA ASN A 10 -10.20 -27.20 10.17
C ASN A 10 -9.49 -27.49 8.83
N GLU A 11 -10.14 -28.28 7.97
CA GLU A 11 -9.71 -28.74 6.66
C GLU A 11 -10.84 -28.50 5.64
N ALA A 12 -11.11 -27.23 5.30
CA ALA A 12 -11.86 -26.94 4.07
C ALA A 12 -10.93 -27.22 2.89
N SER A 13 -11.34 -28.10 1.97
CA SER A 13 -10.60 -28.38 0.74
C SER A 13 -11.30 -27.64 -0.42
N PRO A 14 -10.57 -26.94 -1.29
CA PRO A 14 -11.13 -26.00 -2.27
C PRO A 14 -11.93 -26.61 -3.44
N ASN A 15 -12.36 -27.88 -3.36
CA ASN A 15 -12.99 -28.59 -4.47
C ASN A 15 -14.49 -28.30 -4.68
N ASP A 16 -15.19 -27.71 -3.71
CA ASP A 16 -16.61 -27.33 -3.81
C ASP A 16 -16.80 -25.82 -3.65
N ALA A 17 -17.71 -25.19 -4.40
CA ALA A 17 -17.99 -23.75 -4.31
C ALA A 17 -18.41 -23.28 -2.90
N ILE A 18 -19.02 -24.17 -2.12
CA ILE A 18 -19.37 -23.94 -0.71
C ILE A 18 -18.09 -23.90 0.16
N ASP A 19 -17.11 -24.76 -0.15
CA ASP A 19 -15.83 -24.82 0.55
C ASP A 19 -14.91 -23.64 0.16
N LYS A 20 -15.13 -22.96 -0.99
CA LYS A 20 -14.36 -21.76 -1.41
C LYS A 20 -14.55 -20.57 -0.47
N ASN A 21 -15.79 -20.18 -0.16
CA ASN A 21 -16.06 -19.05 0.74
C ASN A 21 -15.55 -19.32 2.16
N ASP A 22 -15.67 -20.57 2.64
CA ASP A 22 -15.14 -20.97 3.93
C ASP A 22 -13.60 -20.97 3.95
N TRP A 23 -12.97 -21.40 2.86
CA TRP A 23 -11.53 -21.28 2.70
C TRP A 23 -11.06 -19.82 2.70
N GLN A 24 -11.73 -18.92 1.96
CA GLN A 24 -11.38 -17.49 1.91
C GLN A 24 -11.49 -16.84 3.29
N LEU A 25 -12.54 -17.18 4.06
CA LEU A 25 -12.69 -16.72 5.44
C LEU A 25 -11.56 -17.22 6.36
N LEU A 26 -11.17 -18.50 6.23
CA LEU A 26 -10.06 -19.07 6.99
C LEU A 26 -8.71 -18.45 6.59
N PHE A 27 -8.53 -18.18 5.29
CA PHE A 27 -7.36 -17.48 4.76
C PHE A 27 -7.25 -16.10 5.40
N LEU A 28 -8.31 -15.29 5.35
CA LEU A 28 -8.35 -13.94 5.91
C LEU A 28 -8.05 -13.95 7.42
N GLN A 29 -8.63 -14.89 8.16
CA GLN A 29 -8.35 -15.04 9.59
C GLN A 29 -6.87 -15.27 9.88
N ARG A 30 -6.24 -16.20 9.14
CA ARG A 30 -4.83 -16.54 9.30
C ARG A 30 -3.94 -15.38 8.85
N PHE A 31 -4.25 -14.79 7.70
CA PHE A 31 -3.52 -13.66 7.15
C PHE A 31 -3.50 -12.47 8.11
N ILE A 32 -4.66 -12.03 8.62
CA ILE A 32 -4.74 -10.89 9.55
C ILE A 32 -3.94 -11.16 10.82
N LYS A 33 -3.99 -12.39 11.34
CA LYS A 33 -3.22 -12.77 12.53
C LYS A 33 -1.72 -12.69 12.25
N GLU A 34 -1.26 -13.33 11.18
CA GLU A 34 0.16 -13.45 10.85
C GLU A 34 0.77 -12.12 10.37
N ILE A 35 0.01 -11.31 9.62
CA ILE A 35 0.51 -10.00 9.17
C ILE A 35 0.65 -9.02 10.35
N ARG A 36 -0.25 -9.08 11.34
CA ARG A 36 -0.13 -8.27 12.57
C ARG A 36 1.16 -8.56 13.31
N ASP A 37 1.55 -9.84 13.38
CA ASP A 37 2.82 -10.24 13.99
C ASP A 37 4.04 -9.76 13.18
N LYS A 38 3.86 -9.33 11.93
CA LYS A 38 4.93 -8.84 11.04
C LYS A 38 4.89 -7.34 10.78
N LEU A 39 3.86 -6.62 11.24
CA LEU A 39 3.67 -5.19 10.97
C LEU A 39 4.89 -4.36 11.37
N TYR A 40 5.47 -4.63 12.54
CA TYR A 40 6.65 -3.90 13.03
C TYR A 40 7.82 -3.95 12.04
N SER A 41 7.95 -5.02 11.23
CA SER A 41 9.03 -5.14 10.26
C SER A 41 8.92 -4.12 9.12
N PHE A 42 7.70 -3.70 8.77
CA PHE A 42 7.47 -2.65 7.77
C PHE A 42 7.86 -1.25 8.27
N GLU A 43 7.95 -1.04 9.58
CA GLU A 43 8.45 0.23 10.15
C GLU A 43 9.98 0.30 10.06
N TYR A 44 10.65 -0.75 10.52
CA TYR A 44 12.11 -0.80 10.67
C TYR A 44 12.88 -1.17 9.41
N ASP A 45 12.35 -2.11 8.62
CA ASP A 45 13.03 -2.67 7.45
C ASP A 45 12.18 -2.49 6.18
N LYS A 46 11.64 -1.28 6.00
CA LYS A 46 10.95 -0.89 4.77
C LYS A 46 11.86 -0.86 3.56
N LEU A 47 11.30 -1.14 2.38
CA LEU A 47 11.96 -0.86 1.11
C LEU A 47 11.76 0.62 0.76
N THR A 48 12.86 1.30 0.45
CA THR A 48 12.89 2.72 0.06
C THR A 48 13.68 2.91 -1.23
N THR A 49 13.42 4.02 -1.91
CA THR A 49 14.23 4.53 -3.02
C THR A 49 14.57 5.99 -2.76
N TYR A 50 15.59 6.50 -3.43
CA TYR A 50 15.91 7.93 -3.38
C TYR A 50 15.25 8.65 -4.55
N LYS A 51 14.45 9.66 -4.26
CA LYS A 51 13.85 10.53 -5.27
C LYS A 51 14.51 11.90 -5.20
N LYS A 52 14.79 12.47 -6.37
CA LYS A 52 15.22 13.86 -6.51
C LYS A 52 14.00 14.74 -6.70
N GLU A 53 13.92 15.82 -5.93
CA GLU A 53 12.91 16.86 -6.10
C GLU A 53 13.62 18.19 -6.34
N ALA A 54 13.15 18.88 -7.38
CA ALA A 54 13.66 20.17 -7.77
C ALA A 54 12.86 21.24 -7.02
N GLN A 55 13.56 22.09 -6.28
CA GLN A 55 12.96 23.18 -5.53
C GLN A 55 13.74 24.47 -5.79
N ILE A 56 13.02 25.60 -5.86
CA ILE A 56 13.64 26.92 -5.95
C ILE A 56 13.77 27.45 -4.53
N VAL A 57 15.00 27.74 -4.13
CA VAL A 57 15.33 28.23 -2.79
C VAL A 57 16.10 29.54 -2.88
N SER A 58 16.06 30.34 -1.82
CA SER A 58 16.92 31.53 -1.76
C SER A 58 18.39 31.12 -1.83
N TYR A 59 19.16 31.78 -2.68
CA TYR A 59 20.54 31.39 -2.91
C TYR A 59 21.45 31.78 -1.76
N ALA A 60 22.09 30.76 -1.19
CA ALA A 60 23.16 30.86 -0.21
C ALA A 60 24.31 29.94 -0.64
N SER A 61 25.51 30.20 -0.14
CA SER A 61 26.75 29.45 -0.45
C SER A 61 26.68 27.95 -0.13
N GLU A 62 25.75 27.54 0.73
CA GLU A 62 25.52 26.16 1.12
C GLU A 62 24.63 25.40 0.13
N VAL A 63 23.96 26.09 -0.80
CA VAL A 63 23.07 25.49 -1.79
C VAL A 63 23.91 24.79 -2.86
N LEU A 64 23.66 23.49 -3.03
CA LEU A 64 24.31 22.71 -4.09
C LEU A 64 23.77 23.15 -5.46
N VAL A 65 24.70 23.53 -6.33
CA VAL A 65 24.45 23.97 -7.70
C VAL A 65 24.90 22.86 -8.66
N ASP A 66 23.98 22.40 -9.51
CA ASP A 66 24.28 21.48 -10.61
C ASP A 66 24.06 22.14 -11.98
N GLU A 67 24.27 21.37 -13.05
CA GLU A 67 24.13 21.85 -14.43
C GLU A 67 22.70 22.34 -14.74
N ASP A 68 21.69 21.63 -14.24
CA ASP A 68 20.28 21.99 -14.38
C ASP A 68 19.96 23.31 -13.65
N SER A 69 20.59 23.52 -12.49
CA SER A 69 20.49 24.76 -11.73
C SER A 69 21.03 25.95 -12.52
N MET A 70 22.17 25.77 -13.20
CA MET A 70 22.76 26.79 -14.06
C MET A 70 21.93 27.03 -15.33
N TYR A 71 21.36 25.98 -15.90
CA TYR A 71 20.46 26.09 -17.04
C TYR A 71 19.19 26.87 -16.69
N TRP A 72 18.58 26.58 -15.54
CA TRP A 72 17.44 27.32 -15.02
C TRP A 72 17.77 28.80 -14.79
N LEU A 73 18.93 29.09 -14.19
CA LEU A 73 19.38 30.46 -13.99
C LEU A 73 19.57 31.22 -15.32
N ALA A 74 20.10 30.55 -16.34
CA ALA A 74 20.25 31.14 -17.67
C ALA A 74 18.90 31.48 -18.34
N GLN A 75 17.82 30.76 -17.97
CA GLN A 75 16.46 31.05 -18.42
C GLN A 75 15.77 32.15 -17.59
N ASN A 76 16.20 32.35 -16.35
CA ASN A 76 15.62 33.31 -15.40
C ASN A 76 16.70 34.33 -15.00
N ILE A 77 17.10 35.19 -15.92
CA ILE A 77 18.16 36.20 -15.68
C ILE A 77 17.65 37.36 -14.80
N ASP A 78 16.33 37.53 -14.71
CA ASP A 78 15.65 38.58 -13.97
C ASP A 78 15.82 38.50 -12.45
N ILE A 79 16.10 37.31 -11.92
CA ILE A 79 16.44 37.10 -10.50
C ILE A 79 17.88 37.51 -10.13
N LEU A 80 18.68 37.96 -11.11
CA LEU A 80 20.03 38.47 -10.85
C LEU A 80 19.99 39.91 -10.35
N SER A 81 20.60 40.13 -9.19
CA SER A 81 20.80 41.45 -8.60
C SER A 81 22.26 41.89 -8.76
N ASN A 82 22.50 43.20 -8.93
CA ASN A 82 23.88 43.72 -8.94
C ASN A 82 24.51 43.52 -7.56
N THR A 83 25.74 43.02 -7.53
CA THR A 83 26.46 42.75 -6.27
C THR A 83 27.85 43.39 -6.29
N ASN A 84 28.47 43.52 -5.13
CA ASN A 84 29.80 44.12 -5.00
C ASN A 84 30.90 43.05 -5.07
N SER A 85 32.14 43.49 -5.28
CA SER A 85 33.30 42.59 -5.35
C SER A 85 33.61 41.87 -4.03
N ALA A 86 33.12 42.37 -2.91
CA ALA A 86 33.28 41.79 -1.58
C ALA A 86 32.42 40.54 -1.35
N ASP A 87 31.39 40.31 -2.16
CA ASP A 87 30.52 39.14 -2.03
C ASP A 87 31.17 37.90 -2.64
N TYR A 88 31.16 36.78 -1.92
CA TYR A 88 31.73 35.52 -2.39
C TYR A 88 30.84 34.83 -3.46
N GLU A 89 29.53 35.04 -3.34
CA GLU A 89 28.47 34.42 -4.15
C GLU A 89 28.15 35.26 -5.40
N LYS A 90 29.13 35.42 -6.29
CA LYS A 90 29.02 36.27 -7.48
C LYS A 90 29.24 35.54 -8.79
N ILE A 91 28.48 35.95 -9.80
CA ILE A 91 28.56 35.50 -11.18
C ILE A 91 29.00 36.69 -12.04
N VAL A 92 29.96 36.46 -12.93
CA VAL A 92 30.48 37.49 -13.84
C VAL A 92 29.79 37.37 -15.19
N ILE A 93 29.01 38.40 -15.57
CA ILE A 93 28.37 38.48 -16.87
C ILE A 93 28.78 39.80 -17.52
N GLN A 94 29.42 39.74 -18.70
CA GLN A 94 29.86 40.93 -19.45
C GLN A 94 30.66 41.92 -18.59
N ASN A 95 31.60 41.41 -17.77
CA ASN A 95 32.44 42.20 -16.87
C ASN A 95 31.68 42.97 -15.76
N ARG A 96 30.44 42.58 -15.46
CA ARG A 96 29.64 43.04 -14.32
C ARG A 96 29.39 41.89 -13.34
N LEU A 97 29.26 42.23 -12.06
CA LEU A 97 29.06 41.28 -10.98
C LEU A 97 27.59 41.21 -10.60
N PHE A 98 27.05 39.99 -10.62
CA PHE A 98 25.68 39.70 -10.26
C PHE A 98 25.60 38.63 -9.18
N ARG A 99 24.53 38.64 -8.40
CA ARG A 99 24.19 37.61 -7.44
C ARG A 99 22.74 37.16 -7.67
N PRO A 100 22.47 35.86 -7.83
CA PRO A 100 21.10 35.36 -7.90
C PRO A 100 20.43 35.49 -6.52
N SER A 101 19.17 35.92 -6.50
CA SER A 101 18.35 35.90 -5.27
C SER A 101 17.86 34.50 -4.93
N GLU A 102 17.62 33.69 -5.97
CA GLU A 102 17.07 32.34 -5.89
C GLU A 102 17.83 31.41 -6.82
N MET A 103 17.86 30.12 -6.48
CA MET A 103 18.50 29.09 -7.28
C MET A 103 17.65 27.83 -7.24
N LEU A 104 17.51 27.17 -8.39
CA LEU A 104 17.03 25.80 -8.45
C LEU A 104 18.04 24.91 -7.72
N THR A 105 17.56 23.98 -6.90
CA THR A 105 18.40 22.97 -6.26
C THR A 105 17.65 21.65 -6.22
N HIS A 106 18.40 20.55 -6.24
CA HIS A 106 17.85 19.20 -6.16
C HIS A 106 18.10 18.61 -4.78
N THR A 107 17.04 18.45 -4.01
CA THR A 107 17.09 17.70 -2.76
C THR A 107 16.78 16.24 -3.04
N THR A 108 17.57 15.36 -2.44
CA THR A 108 17.33 13.93 -2.50
C THR A 108 16.72 13.50 -1.17
N PHE A 109 15.57 12.84 -1.21
CA PHE A 109 14.92 12.31 -0.01
C PHE A 109 14.55 10.84 -0.19
N GLU A 110 14.41 10.15 0.94
CA GLU A 110 13.96 8.75 0.96
C GLU A 110 12.45 8.67 0.73
N CYS A 111 12.08 7.83 -0.23
CA CYS A 111 10.72 7.66 -0.67
C CYS A 111 10.33 6.19 -0.58
N THR A 112 9.18 5.91 0.03
CA THR A 112 8.55 4.58 0.10
C THR A 112 7.61 4.32 -1.07
N ASP A 113 7.44 5.28 -1.98
CA ASP A 113 6.53 5.16 -3.12
C ASP A 113 7.14 4.31 -4.24
N ILE A 114 7.30 3.01 -3.98
CA ILE A 114 7.91 2.02 -4.87
C ILE A 114 6.93 0.87 -5.14
N LEU A 115 7.15 0.15 -6.24
CA LEU A 115 6.26 -0.93 -6.69
C LEU A 115 5.96 -1.98 -5.61
N GLU A 116 6.96 -2.38 -4.81
CA GLU A 116 6.81 -3.37 -3.76
C GLU A 116 5.85 -2.92 -2.66
N ASN A 117 5.93 -1.65 -2.24
CA ASN A 117 5.02 -1.07 -1.26
C ASN A 117 3.62 -0.86 -1.87
N LYS A 118 3.55 -0.39 -3.13
CA LYS A 118 2.29 -0.24 -3.86
C LYS A 118 1.54 -1.57 -3.97
N PHE A 119 2.28 -2.66 -4.16
CA PHE A 119 1.73 -4.01 -4.17
C PHE A 119 1.22 -4.48 -2.83
N VAL A 120 1.99 -4.31 -1.75
CA VAL A 120 1.52 -4.66 -0.41
C VAL A 120 0.22 -3.93 -0.12
N HIS A 121 0.16 -2.63 -0.41
CA HIS A 121 -1.05 -1.83 -0.27
C HIS A 121 -2.19 -2.31 -1.19
N GLY A 122 -1.90 -2.64 -2.44
CA GLY A 122 -2.88 -3.14 -3.41
C GLY A 122 -3.49 -4.47 -3.00
N PHE A 123 -2.69 -5.39 -2.44
CA PHE A 123 -3.21 -6.67 -1.97
C PHE A 123 -4.13 -6.50 -0.76
N ILE A 124 -3.78 -5.64 0.19
CA ILE A 124 -4.68 -5.33 1.31
C ILE A 124 -5.99 -4.70 0.81
N ASP A 125 -5.92 -3.79 -0.16
CA ASP A 125 -7.12 -3.16 -0.73
C ASP A 125 -8.02 -4.16 -1.45
N GLU A 126 -7.45 -5.14 -2.16
CA GLU A 126 -8.19 -6.23 -2.78
C GLU A 126 -8.96 -7.06 -1.75
N LEU A 127 -8.31 -7.43 -0.64
CA LEU A 127 -8.96 -8.19 0.43
C LEU A 127 -10.09 -7.39 1.11
N ILE A 128 -9.91 -6.07 1.28
CA ILE A 128 -10.94 -5.17 1.80
C ILE A 128 -12.11 -5.08 0.81
N ALA A 129 -11.83 -4.90 -0.48
CA ALA A 129 -12.84 -4.84 -1.53
C ALA A 129 -13.65 -6.13 -1.59
N PHE A 130 -12.99 -7.28 -1.57
CA PHE A 130 -13.63 -8.60 -1.48
C PHE A 130 -14.60 -8.69 -0.31
N LEU A 131 -14.16 -8.35 0.91
CA LEU A 131 -15.02 -8.38 2.10
C LEU A 131 -16.20 -7.41 2.00
N THR A 132 -16.00 -6.25 1.37
CA THR A 132 -17.05 -5.24 1.20
C THR A 132 -18.13 -5.75 0.25
N ILE A 133 -17.76 -6.36 -0.87
CA ILE A 133 -18.70 -6.99 -1.82
C ILE A 133 -19.48 -8.12 -1.13
N GLN A 134 -18.79 -9.02 -0.43
CA GLN A 134 -19.45 -10.13 0.29
C GLN A 134 -20.40 -9.65 1.39
N LYS A 135 -20.13 -8.49 2.00
CA LYS A 135 -21.00 -7.87 2.98
C LYS A 135 -22.29 -7.36 2.34
N GLU A 136 -22.18 -6.64 1.22
CA GLU A 136 -23.33 -6.11 0.47
C GLU A 136 -24.25 -7.23 -0.04
N ASP A 137 -23.67 -8.31 -0.57
CA ASP A 137 -24.42 -9.50 -1.02
C ASP A 137 -25.27 -10.12 0.11
N TRP A 138 -24.79 -10.04 1.36
CA TRP A 138 -25.52 -10.57 2.52
C TRP A 138 -26.61 -9.63 3.03
N GLU A 139 -26.41 -8.32 2.98
CA GLU A 139 -27.45 -7.34 3.37
C GLU A 139 -28.69 -7.45 2.46
N GLY A 140 -28.52 -7.90 1.21
CA GLY A 140 -29.62 -8.27 0.32
C GLY A 140 -30.36 -9.56 0.70
N PHE A 141 -29.78 -10.40 1.57
CA PHE A 141 -30.33 -11.70 1.96
C PHE A 141 -31.33 -11.58 3.14
N SER A 142 -32.45 -10.90 2.91
CA SER A 142 -33.57 -10.86 3.88
C SER A 142 -34.45 -12.10 3.71
N ILE A 143 -34.34 -13.04 4.65
CA ILE A 143 -35.20 -14.23 4.59
C ILE A 143 -36.54 -13.92 5.25
N ALA A 144 -37.54 -13.57 4.42
CA ALA A 144 -38.93 -13.46 4.84
C ALA A 144 -39.35 -14.68 5.68
N ASP A 145 -39.91 -14.40 6.85
CA ASP A 145 -40.43 -15.41 7.77
C ASP A 145 -41.75 -15.94 7.20
N GLU A 146 -41.74 -17.13 6.62
CA GLU A 146 -42.91 -18.02 6.62
C GLU A 146 -42.49 -19.44 6.20
N SER A 147 -42.47 -20.34 7.20
CA SER A 147 -42.16 -21.78 7.12
C SER A 147 -40.76 -22.17 6.58
N LYS A 148 -39.80 -22.35 7.49
CA LYS A 148 -38.45 -22.81 7.12
C LYS A 148 -38.17 -24.22 7.62
N SER A 149 -37.61 -25.06 6.74
CA SER A 149 -37.10 -26.37 7.11
C SER A 149 -35.95 -26.25 8.13
N PHE A 150 -35.68 -27.30 8.93
CA PHE A 150 -34.55 -27.28 9.87
C PHE A 150 -33.20 -26.98 9.19
N GLN A 151 -33.05 -27.39 7.93
CA GLN A 151 -31.85 -27.14 7.13
C GLN A 151 -31.69 -25.65 6.79
N GLU A 152 -32.78 -24.96 6.45
CA GLU A 152 -32.77 -23.51 6.19
C GLU A 152 -32.44 -22.70 7.45
N ILE A 153 -32.92 -23.14 8.62
CA ILE A 153 -32.57 -22.54 9.90
C ILE A 153 -31.06 -22.68 10.17
N LEU A 154 -30.52 -23.89 10.01
CA LEU A 154 -29.07 -24.13 10.16
C LEU A 154 -28.24 -23.30 9.18
N TYR A 155 -28.65 -23.25 7.92
CA TYR A 155 -27.99 -22.44 6.90
C TYR A 155 -28.01 -20.96 7.28
N PHE A 156 -29.15 -20.42 7.70
CA PHE A 156 -29.27 -19.03 8.14
C PHE A 156 -28.33 -18.70 9.30
N TYR A 157 -28.29 -19.52 10.35
CA TYR A 157 -27.38 -19.28 11.48
C TYR A 157 -25.90 -19.40 11.07
N SER A 158 -25.57 -20.30 10.14
CA SER A 158 -24.21 -20.40 9.60
C SER A 158 -23.81 -19.11 8.87
N GLN A 159 -24.69 -18.57 8.02
CA GLN A 159 -24.43 -17.34 7.26
C GLN A 159 -24.38 -16.11 8.17
N LYS A 160 -25.29 -16.00 9.14
CA LYS A 160 -25.26 -14.93 10.15
C LYS A 160 -23.95 -14.90 10.94
N ARG A 161 -23.39 -16.08 11.26
CA ARG A 161 -22.09 -16.19 11.92
C ARG A 161 -20.94 -15.77 10.99
N LYS A 162 -20.94 -16.19 9.72
CA LYS A 162 -19.94 -15.76 8.72
C LYS A 162 -19.97 -14.24 8.53
N HIS A 163 -21.16 -13.65 8.48
CA HIS A 163 -21.30 -12.20 8.36
C HIS A 163 -20.72 -11.42 9.55
N ARG A 164 -20.88 -11.94 10.78
CA ARG A 164 -20.20 -11.34 11.94
C ARG A 164 -18.69 -11.32 11.78
N LEU A 165 -18.11 -12.37 11.21
CA LEU A 165 -16.66 -12.45 10.96
C LEU A 165 -16.21 -11.47 9.87
N PHE A 166 -17.03 -11.16 8.87
CA PHE A 166 -16.67 -10.18 7.85
C PHE A 166 -16.37 -8.80 8.45
N ASN A 167 -17.20 -8.31 9.36
CA ASN A 167 -16.94 -7.02 10.01
C ASN A 167 -15.65 -7.06 10.84
N GLU A 168 -15.42 -8.13 11.59
CA GLU A 168 -14.20 -8.30 12.40
C GLU A 168 -12.93 -8.35 11.52
N TYR A 169 -13.00 -9.03 10.37
CA TYR A 169 -11.88 -9.13 9.44
C TYR A 169 -11.66 -7.83 8.66
N LEU A 170 -12.73 -7.12 8.32
CA LEU A 170 -12.66 -5.82 7.65
C LEU A 170 -12.02 -4.77 8.55
N GLU A 171 -12.42 -4.69 9.83
CA GLU A 171 -11.75 -3.85 10.83
C GLU A 171 -10.28 -4.27 11.00
N GLY A 172 -10.01 -5.58 10.97
CA GLY A 172 -8.67 -6.13 11.02
C GLY A 172 -7.76 -5.64 9.90
N LEU A 173 -8.23 -5.72 8.66
CA LEU A 173 -7.51 -5.26 7.46
C LEU A 173 -7.40 -3.74 7.41
N GLN A 174 -8.42 -3.00 7.81
CA GLN A 174 -8.35 -1.54 7.89
C GLN A 174 -7.29 -1.07 8.88
N SER A 175 -7.17 -1.74 10.04
CA SER A 175 -6.11 -1.47 11.00
C SER A 175 -4.72 -1.75 10.41
N VAL A 176 -4.55 -2.86 9.68
CA VAL A 176 -3.31 -3.17 8.96
C VAL A 176 -3.00 -2.09 7.91
N LYS A 177 -4.00 -1.69 7.11
CA LYS A 177 -3.86 -0.67 6.08
C LYS A 177 -3.49 0.70 6.65
N SER A 178 -4.08 1.08 7.78
CA SER A 178 -3.75 2.32 8.47
C SER A 178 -2.29 2.31 8.91
N TYR A 179 -1.85 1.24 9.56
CA TYR A 179 -0.46 1.10 10.00
C TYR A 179 0.51 1.19 8.81
N LEU A 180 0.24 0.48 7.72
CA LEU A 180 1.11 0.54 6.53
C LEU A 180 1.14 1.95 5.93
N SER A 181 0.00 2.65 5.87
CA SER A 181 -0.06 4.03 5.37
C SER A 181 0.77 5.01 6.21
N ASP A 182 0.91 4.76 7.51
CA ASP A 182 1.70 5.61 8.40
C ASP A 182 3.22 5.41 8.21
N PHE A 183 3.66 4.18 7.90
CA PHE A 183 5.09 3.83 7.87
C PHE A 183 5.69 3.63 6.48
N ILE A 184 4.89 3.20 5.50
CA ILE A 184 5.27 3.02 4.10
C ILE A 184 4.28 3.71 3.15
N PRO A 185 4.11 5.04 3.26
CA PRO A 185 3.14 5.76 2.44
C PRO A 185 3.42 5.58 0.94
N VAL A 186 2.36 5.35 0.18
CA VAL A 186 2.37 5.21 -1.28
C VAL A 186 1.35 6.16 -1.90
N THR A 187 1.64 6.67 -3.09
CA THR A 187 0.74 7.61 -3.80
C THR A 187 -0.46 6.89 -4.39
N GLU A 188 -0.23 5.70 -4.92
CA GLU A 188 -1.21 4.88 -5.61
C GLU A 188 -0.96 3.41 -5.29
N THR A 189 -2.01 2.60 -5.34
CA THR A 189 -1.90 1.15 -5.16
C THR A 189 -1.87 0.46 -6.51
N ALA A 190 -1.10 -0.62 -6.61
CA ALA A 190 -0.90 -1.33 -7.87
C ALA A 190 -0.79 -2.83 -7.59
N LEU A 191 -1.47 -3.65 -8.38
CA LEU A 191 -1.41 -5.12 -8.33
C LEU A 191 -0.68 -5.69 -9.55
N ASP A 192 0.24 -4.91 -10.12
CA ASP A 192 1.01 -5.30 -11.30
C ASP A 192 2.13 -6.29 -10.96
N TYR A 193 2.72 -6.90 -11.99
CA TYR A 193 3.87 -7.79 -11.85
C TYR A 193 5.03 -7.09 -11.14
N ILE A 194 5.54 -7.72 -10.08
CA ILE A 194 6.66 -7.20 -9.29
C ILE A 194 7.91 -8.01 -9.56
N PRO A 195 9.09 -7.38 -9.63
CA PRO A 195 10.36 -8.09 -9.65
C PRO A 195 10.55 -8.89 -8.34
N THR A 196 10.51 -10.21 -8.42
CA THR A 196 10.55 -11.10 -7.25
C THR A 196 11.85 -11.03 -6.44
N HIS A 197 12.96 -10.62 -7.05
CA HIS A 197 14.28 -10.58 -6.39
C HIS A 197 14.34 -9.66 -5.17
N ARG A 198 13.64 -8.51 -5.18
CA ARG A 198 13.61 -7.57 -4.04
C ARG A 198 12.72 -8.04 -2.92
N ILE A 199 11.58 -8.63 -3.26
CA ILE A 199 10.63 -9.20 -2.31
C ILE A 199 11.26 -10.36 -1.52
N VAL A 200 11.99 -11.25 -2.19
CA VAL A 200 12.64 -12.42 -1.55
C VAL A 200 13.73 -12.01 -0.56
N SER A 201 14.25 -10.77 -0.65
CA SER A 201 15.27 -10.30 0.28
C SER A 201 14.73 -9.95 1.67
N LYS A 202 13.40 -9.81 1.83
CA LYS A 202 12.75 -9.41 3.07
C LYS A 202 11.56 -10.29 3.41
N ASP A 203 11.66 -10.99 4.55
CA ASP A 203 10.67 -11.99 4.99
C ASP A 203 9.22 -11.46 5.03
N HIS A 204 9.00 -10.23 5.45
CA HIS A 204 7.67 -9.65 5.59
C HIS A 204 7.04 -9.27 4.23
N TYR A 205 7.84 -8.85 3.24
CA TYR A 205 7.37 -8.66 1.88
C TYR A 205 7.14 -10.00 1.17
N GLN A 206 8.06 -10.95 1.35
CA GLN A 206 7.90 -12.31 0.83
C GLN A 206 6.64 -12.97 1.37
N PHE A 207 6.36 -12.83 2.67
CA PHE A 207 5.13 -13.30 3.27
C PHE A 207 3.88 -12.76 2.56
N VAL A 208 3.82 -11.45 2.31
CA VAL A 208 2.68 -10.85 1.61
C VAL A 208 2.56 -11.40 0.19
N TYR A 209 3.68 -11.56 -0.50
CA TYR A 209 3.71 -12.10 -1.85
C TYR A 209 3.25 -13.56 -1.93
N GLU A 210 3.71 -14.42 -1.02
CA GLU A 210 3.28 -15.82 -0.93
C GLU A 210 1.78 -15.92 -0.66
N ARG A 211 1.26 -15.06 0.21
CA ARG A 211 -0.18 -15.00 0.52
C ARG A 211 -1.01 -14.47 -0.65
N PHE A 212 -0.47 -13.52 -1.41
CA PHE A 212 -1.07 -13.09 -2.67
C PHE A 212 -1.12 -14.24 -3.68
N VAL A 213 -0.02 -14.96 -3.88
CA VAL A 213 0.01 -16.11 -4.80
C VAL A 213 -0.97 -17.18 -4.34
N GLU A 214 -1.01 -17.49 -3.06
CA GLU A 214 -1.99 -18.42 -2.48
C GLU A 214 -3.41 -17.97 -2.82
N TRP A 215 -3.78 -16.72 -2.50
CA TRP A 215 -5.10 -16.15 -2.79
C TRP A 215 -5.52 -16.30 -4.26
N PHE A 216 -4.66 -15.90 -5.19
CA PHE A 216 -4.98 -15.90 -6.63
C PHE A 216 -4.75 -17.24 -7.35
N SER A 217 -3.96 -18.15 -6.78
CA SER A 217 -3.80 -19.49 -7.32
C SER A 217 -5.12 -20.27 -7.32
N TYR A 218 -6.01 -19.95 -6.38
CA TYR A 218 -7.33 -20.58 -6.28
C TYR A 218 -8.44 -19.86 -7.06
N ASP A 219 -8.27 -18.59 -7.44
CA ASP A 219 -9.24 -17.91 -8.31
C ASP A 219 -9.19 -18.39 -9.77
N ARG A 220 -8.13 -19.12 -10.15
CA ARG A 220 -7.94 -19.65 -11.51
C ARG A 220 -8.27 -21.15 -11.64
N VAL A 221 -8.71 -21.82 -10.58
CA VAL A 221 -9.19 -23.22 -10.59
C VAL A 221 -10.71 -23.20 -10.46
#